data_AF-A0AAN7I5G0-F1
#
_entry.id   AF-A0AAN7I5G0-F1
#
_cell.length_a   1.000
_cell.length_b   1.000
_cell.length_c   1.000
_cell.angle_alpha   90.00
_cell.angle_beta   90.00
_cell.angle_gamma   90.00
#
_symmetry.space_group_name_H-M   'P 1'
#
loop_
_entity.id
_entity.type
_entity.pdbx_description
1 polymer ?
#
loop_
_entity_poly.entity_id
_entity_poly.type
_entity_poly.pdbx_seq_one_letter_code
_entity_poly.pdbx_strand_id
1 'polypeptide(L)'
;MDPMNAANPENAAEVEYFSNRVDEIFTKVDKLEKQVSEVEQFYSASGNSSIVKDKEREKHFPGVKKQRQDASHREVAASKRMQELMRQFATILRQITQHKWAWPFLKPVDVEGLGLHDYYEVIEKPMDFSTIEKKMDAKDGTGYKNVREIYADVRLVFKNAMRYNEEKDDVHVMAKTLLEKFEEKWLQLLPKVAEEERRRTEEDVEAKLNMQRAQDAAYAKMARDLSSELNEFDMNLKKLREMVVQKCRNLAIEVKNAIRGKHLSWRCSRWELVVHGGSAIRMVFS
;
A
#
# COMPACT_ATOMS: atom_id res chain seq x y z
N MET A 1 32.98 33.79 -54.97
CA MET A 1 32.87 33.71 -53.49
C MET A 1 31.39 33.81 -53.17
N ASP A 2 30.78 32.68 -52.79
CA ASP A 2 29.36 32.61 -52.44
C ASP A 2 29.06 33.40 -51.16
N PRO A 3 28.08 34.31 -51.16
CA PRO A 3 27.60 34.96 -49.95
C PRO A 3 26.31 34.26 -49.48
N MET A 4 26.43 33.03 -49.00
CA MET A 4 25.32 32.34 -48.34
C MET A 4 25.83 31.61 -47.11
N ASN A 5 26.09 32.34 -46.01
CA ASN A 5 25.77 31.89 -44.65
C ASN A 5 26.11 33.00 -43.63
N ALA A 6 25.25 34.00 -43.51
CA ALA A 6 25.20 34.79 -42.29
C ALA A 6 23.88 34.44 -41.61
N ALA A 7 23.88 33.35 -40.84
CA ALA A 7 22.78 33.03 -39.95
C ALA A 7 22.65 34.21 -38.97
N ASN A 8 21.53 34.94 -39.04
CA ASN A 8 21.24 36.06 -38.15
C ASN A 8 21.28 35.54 -36.70
N PRO A 9 22.13 36.04 -35.79
CA PRO A 9 22.30 35.49 -34.44
C PRO A 9 21.01 35.50 -33.61
N GLU A 10 20.05 36.38 -33.90
CA GLU A 10 18.70 36.35 -33.30
C GLU A 10 17.90 35.09 -33.66
N ASN A 11 18.05 34.54 -34.87
CA ASN A 11 17.37 33.31 -35.27
C ASN A 11 17.97 32.07 -34.59
N ALA A 12 19.27 32.07 -34.27
CA ALA A 12 19.91 30.95 -33.58
C ALA A 12 19.46 30.83 -32.12
N ALA A 13 19.39 31.96 -31.40
CA ALA A 13 18.92 32.01 -30.02
C ALA A 13 17.43 31.61 -29.90
N GLU A 14 16.60 32.00 -30.86
CA GLU A 14 15.19 31.58 -30.91
C GLU A 14 15.03 30.08 -31.18
N VAL A 15 15.81 29.50 -32.10
CA VAL A 15 15.77 28.06 -32.40
C VAL A 15 16.20 27.23 -31.19
N GLU A 16 17.24 27.68 -30.48
CA GLU A 16 17.68 27.05 -29.23
C GLU A 16 16.59 27.13 -28.14
N TYR A 17 15.90 28.26 -28.02
CA TYR A 17 14.75 28.40 -27.13
C TYR A 17 13.61 27.43 -27.48
N PHE A 18 13.32 27.22 -28.77
CA PHE A 18 12.34 26.23 -29.23
C PHE A 18 12.77 24.80 -28.89
N SER A 19 14.03 24.44 -29.13
CA SER A 19 14.57 23.12 -28.82
C SER A 19 14.43 22.81 -27.32
N ASN A 20 14.88 23.74 -26.47
CA ASN A 20 14.79 23.59 -25.01
C ASN A 20 13.34 23.41 -24.53
N ARG A 21 12.37 24.12 -25.13
CA ARG A 21 10.94 23.94 -24.80
C ARG A 21 10.38 22.60 -25.24
N VAL A 22 10.83 22.08 -26.38
CA VAL A 22 10.44 20.75 -26.87
C VAL A 22 11.03 19.66 -25.95
N ASP A 23 12.28 19.79 -25.52
CA ASP A 23 12.92 18.85 -24.61
C ASP A 23 12.25 18.84 -23.22
N GLU A 24 11.86 20.01 -22.71
CA GLU A 24 11.08 20.13 -21.46
C GLU A 24 9.70 19.45 -21.59
N ILE A 25 9.09 19.54 -22.77
CA ILE A 25 7.81 18.87 -23.08
C ILE A 25 8.00 17.35 -23.09
N PHE A 26 9.04 16.82 -23.74
CA PHE A 26 9.31 15.38 -23.78
C PHE A 26 9.55 14.79 -22.39
N THR A 27 10.39 15.42 -21.58
CA THR A 27 10.67 14.94 -20.21
C THR A 27 9.43 14.92 -19.31
N LYS A 28 8.50 15.88 -19.50
CA LYS A 28 7.21 15.88 -18.80
C LYS A 28 6.30 14.75 -19.27
N VAL A 29 6.25 14.46 -20.59
CA VAL A 29 5.46 13.35 -21.14
C VAL A 29 5.92 12.01 -20.57
N ASP A 30 7.23 11.73 -20.59
CA ASP A 30 7.78 10.47 -20.08
C ASP A 30 7.41 10.25 -18.60
N LYS A 31 7.45 11.32 -17.81
CA LYS A 31 7.06 11.29 -16.40
C LYS A 31 5.57 11.01 -16.23
N LEU A 32 4.72 11.68 -17.01
CA LEU A 32 3.28 11.48 -16.98
C LEU A 32 2.87 10.06 -17.41
N GLU A 33 3.47 9.51 -18.47
CA GLU A 33 3.22 8.15 -18.94
C GLU A 33 3.49 7.11 -17.85
N LYS A 34 4.59 7.28 -17.09
CA LYS A 34 4.90 6.42 -15.96
C LYS A 34 3.84 6.49 -14.87
N GLN A 35 3.41 7.70 -14.50
CA GLN A 35 2.40 7.89 -13.45
C GLN A 35 1.01 7.40 -13.87
N VAL A 36 0.63 7.56 -15.15
CA VAL A 36 -0.60 6.99 -15.71
C VAL A 36 -0.57 5.47 -15.64
N SER A 37 0.55 4.85 -16.02
CA SER A 37 0.73 3.40 -15.93
C SER A 37 0.57 2.87 -14.50
N GLU A 38 1.05 3.61 -13.50
CA GLU A 38 0.88 3.26 -12.08
C GLU A 38 -0.59 3.30 -11.64
N VAL A 39 -1.35 4.30 -12.09
CA VAL A 39 -2.80 4.42 -11.81
C VAL A 39 -3.60 3.33 -12.52
N GLU A 40 -3.29 3.06 -13.79
CA GLU A 40 -3.96 2.00 -14.56
C GLU A 40 -3.74 0.60 -13.96
N GLN A 41 -2.52 0.31 -13.52
CA GLN A 41 -2.21 -0.95 -12.84
C GLN A 41 -3.00 -1.12 -11.54
N PHE A 42 -3.19 -0.06 -10.76
CA PHE A 42 -3.99 -0.12 -9.54
C PHE A 42 -5.45 -0.49 -9.81
N TYR A 43 -6.12 0.19 -10.75
CA TYR A 43 -7.52 -0.10 -11.06
C TYR A 43 -7.70 -1.44 -11.80
N SER A 44 -6.73 -1.85 -12.61
CA SER A 44 -6.74 -3.16 -13.29
C SER A 44 -6.55 -4.32 -12.31
N ALA A 45 -5.72 -4.16 -11.28
CA ALA A 45 -5.56 -5.15 -10.22
C ALA A 45 -6.78 -5.24 -9.30
N SER A 46 -7.46 -4.11 -9.03
CA SER A 46 -8.67 -4.06 -8.20
C SER A 46 -9.89 -4.72 -8.88
N GLY A 47 -9.90 -4.82 -10.21
CA GLY A 47 -10.93 -5.53 -10.99
C GLY A 47 -10.85 -7.07 -10.92
N ASN A 48 -9.71 -7.63 -10.50
CA ASN A 48 -9.51 -9.06 -10.31
C ASN A 48 -9.16 -9.35 -8.85
N SER A 49 -10.15 -9.76 -8.07
CA SER A 49 -10.02 -10.18 -6.68
C SER A 49 -8.85 -11.17 -6.49
N SER A 50 -7.74 -10.70 -5.92
CA SER A 50 -6.90 -11.52 -5.05
C SER A 50 -6.05 -10.63 -4.15
N ILE A 51 -6.32 -10.80 -2.86
CA ILE A 51 -5.45 -10.47 -1.74
C ILE A 51 -4.07 -11.05 -2.02
N VAL A 52 -3.01 -10.24 -1.97
CA VAL A 52 -1.63 -10.52 -1.48
C VAL A 52 -0.56 -9.71 -2.24
N LYS A 53 0.37 -9.15 -1.44
CA LYS A 53 1.62 -8.44 -1.75
C LYS A 53 1.49 -6.97 -2.17
N ASP A 54 1.72 -6.08 -1.20
CA ASP A 54 2.95 -5.30 -1.28
C ASP A 54 3.35 -4.75 0.12
N LYS A 55 4.55 -5.10 0.59
CA LYS A 55 5.09 -4.71 1.90
C LYS A 55 6.05 -3.51 1.83
N GLU A 56 6.21 -2.86 0.67
CA GLU A 56 7.30 -1.89 0.48
C GLU A 56 6.90 -0.46 0.06
N ARG A 57 5.61 -0.08 0.05
CA ARG A 57 5.19 1.28 -0.33
C ARG A 57 4.83 2.21 0.83
N GLU A 58 5.44 2.04 2.01
CA GLU A 58 5.33 3.00 3.12
C GLU A 58 6.39 4.10 3.01
N LYS A 59 6.33 4.99 2.00
CA LYS A 59 7.03 6.28 2.09
C LYS A 59 6.18 7.42 1.56
N HIS A 60 5.92 8.37 2.48
CA HIS A 60 5.41 9.72 2.26
C HIS A 60 3.89 9.91 2.08
N PHE A 61 3.12 9.78 3.18
CA PHE A 61 1.76 10.33 3.26
C PHE A 61 1.53 11.11 4.58
N PRO A 62 1.04 12.37 4.54
CA PRO A 62 0.82 13.18 5.75
C PRO A 62 -0.27 12.66 6.70
N GLY A 63 -1.14 11.74 6.26
CA GLY A 63 -2.23 11.15 7.07
C GLY A 63 -1.82 9.98 7.98
N VAL A 64 -0.59 9.47 7.84
CA VAL A 64 -0.13 8.24 8.49
C VAL A 64 -0.03 8.38 10.02
N LYS A 65 0.24 9.59 10.53
CA LYS A 65 0.41 9.81 11.99
C LYS A 65 -0.89 9.65 12.77
N LYS A 66 -2.01 10.20 12.28
CA LYS A 66 -3.33 10.08 12.93
C LYS A 66 -3.84 8.63 12.88
N GLN A 67 -3.67 7.98 11.73
CA GLN A 67 -4.09 6.59 11.51
C GLN A 67 -3.30 5.59 12.38
N ARG A 68 -1.99 5.83 12.60
CA ARG A 68 -1.16 5.03 13.52
C ARG A 68 -1.55 5.22 14.98
N GLN A 69 -1.92 6.43 15.39
CA GLN A 69 -2.41 6.70 16.76
C GLN A 69 -3.74 5.99 17.01
N ASP A 70 -4.70 6.09 16.07
CA ASP A 70 -6.00 5.43 16.19
C ASP A 70 -5.88 3.90 16.22
N ALA A 71 -4.97 3.32 15.45
CA ALA A 71 -4.65 1.89 15.52
C ALA A 71 -4.05 1.49 16.88
N SER A 72 -3.09 2.28 17.39
CA SER A 72 -2.49 2.03 18.70
C SER A 72 -3.51 2.10 19.84
N HIS A 73 -4.44 3.07 19.81
CA HIS A 73 -5.48 3.19 20.83
C HIS A 73 -6.44 2.00 20.81
N ARG A 74 -6.83 1.52 19.62
CA ARG A 74 -7.67 0.32 19.47
C ARG A 74 -6.99 -0.93 20.03
N GLU A 75 -5.72 -1.13 19.71
CA GLU A 75 -4.95 -2.28 20.19
C GLU A 75 -4.83 -2.30 21.72
N VAL A 76 -4.58 -1.13 22.33
CA VAL A 76 -4.55 -0.99 23.79
C VAL A 76 -5.90 -1.32 24.41
N ALA A 77 -7.00 -0.87 23.81
CA ALA A 77 -8.34 -1.17 24.30
C ALA A 77 -8.66 -2.69 24.17
N ALA A 78 -8.26 -3.32 23.07
CA ALA A 78 -8.47 -4.75 22.84
C ALA A 78 -7.66 -5.61 23.80
N SER A 79 -6.43 -5.18 24.10
CA SER A 79 -5.58 -5.78 25.11
C SER A 79 -6.20 -5.70 26.50
N LYS A 80 -6.73 -4.53 26.90
CA LYS A 80 -7.40 -4.35 28.21
C LYS A 80 -8.63 -5.25 28.36
N ARG A 81 -9.47 -5.37 27.33
CA ARG A 81 -10.64 -6.28 27.37
C ARG A 81 -10.24 -7.75 27.45
N MET A 82 -9.20 -8.15 26.70
CA MET A 82 -8.68 -9.51 26.81
C MET A 82 -8.11 -9.79 28.22
N GLN A 83 -7.35 -8.86 28.80
CA GLN A 83 -6.85 -8.96 30.17
C GLN A 83 -7.99 -9.11 31.19
N GLU A 84 -9.11 -8.42 30.99
CA GLU A 84 -10.29 -8.57 31.84
C GLU A 84 -10.90 -9.98 31.74
N LEU A 85 -11.00 -10.54 30.54
CA LEU A 85 -11.44 -11.92 30.34
C LEU A 85 -10.47 -12.91 31.00
N MET A 86 -9.15 -12.70 30.86
CA MET A 86 -8.12 -13.53 31.52
C MET A 86 -8.28 -13.50 33.05
N ARG A 87 -8.57 -12.33 33.64
CA ARG A 87 -8.80 -12.18 35.08
C ARG A 87 -10.06 -12.90 35.56
N GLN A 88 -11.14 -12.83 34.78
CA GLN A 88 -12.38 -13.57 35.07
C GLN A 88 -12.12 -15.08 34.96
N PHE A 89 -11.39 -15.52 33.95
CA PHE A 89 -10.98 -16.92 33.79
C PHE A 89 -10.11 -17.39 34.97
N ALA A 90 -9.14 -16.59 35.41
CA ALA A 90 -8.31 -16.90 36.58
C ALA A 90 -9.14 -17.12 37.85
N THR A 91 -10.26 -16.39 37.99
CA THR A 91 -11.20 -16.59 39.10
C THR A 91 -11.93 -17.92 38.99
N ILE A 92 -12.33 -18.33 37.79
CA ILE A 92 -12.91 -19.66 37.55
C ILE A 92 -11.89 -20.75 37.89
N LEU A 93 -10.66 -20.63 37.38
CA LEU A 93 -9.59 -21.58 37.64
C LEU A 93 -9.33 -21.72 39.15
N ARG A 94 -9.24 -20.60 39.89
CA ARG A 94 -9.07 -20.61 41.34
C ARG A 94 -10.18 -21.37 42.07
N GLN A 95 -11.44 -21.24 41.63
CA GLN A 95 -12.56 -21.99 42.23
C GLN A 95 -12.43 -23.49 41.99
N ILE A 96 -11.89 -23.89 40.84
CA ILE A 96 -11.62 -25.30 40.52
C ILE A 96 -10.44 -25.83 41.33
N THR A 97 -9.33 -25.08 41.42
CA THR A 97 -8.12 -25.50 42.16
C THR A 97 -8.32 -25.55 43.68
N GLN A 98 -9.28 -24.80 44.22
CA GLN A 98 -9.65 -24.85 45.64
C GLN A 98 -10.62 -25.99 45.99
N HIS A 99 -11.14 -26.72 45.01
CA HIS A 99 -12.03 -27.85 45.28
C HIS A 99 -11.27 -28.98 46.00
N LYS A 100 -11.92 -29.65 46.96
CA LYS A 100 -11.31 -30.76 47.74
C LYS A 100 -10.77 -31.92 46.89
N TRP A 101 -11.23 -32.03 45.65
CA TRP A 101 -10.79 -33.07 44.68
C TRP A 101 -9.76 -32.56 43.67
N ALA A 102 -9.27 -31.33 43.81
CA ALA A 102 -8.32 -30.76 42.86
C ALA A 102 -6.89 -31.28 43.05
N TRP A 103 -6.57 -31.86 44.22
CA TRP A 103 -5.20 -32.18 44.64
C TRP A 103 -4.39 -33.02 43.64
N PRO A 104 -4.94 -34.01 42.88
CA PRO A 104 -4.14 -34.78 41.91
C PRO A 104 -3.70 -33.94 40.70
N PHE A 105 -4.36 -32.82 40.45
CA PHE A 105 -4.22 -32.01 39.25
C PHE A 105 -3.41 -30.73 39.50
N LEU A 106 -3.02 -30.47 40.75
CA LEU A 106 -2.33 -29.23 41.15
C LEU A 106 -0.88 -29.16 40.65
N LYS A 107 -0.24 -30.31 40.45
CA LYS A 107 1.17 -30.44 40.06
C LYS A 107 1.33 -31.45 38.93
N PRO A 108 2.45 -31.42 38.18
CA PRO A 108 2.75 -32.46 37.21
C PRO A 108 2.70 -33.84 37.87
N VAL A 109 2.25 -34.85 37.13
CA VAL A 109 2.21 -36.24 37.61
C VAL A 109 3.63 -36.72 37.91
N ASP A 110 3.85 -37.18 39.13
CA ASP A 110 5.12 -37.78 39.57
C ASP A 110 5.20 -39.23 39.12
N VAL A 111 5.52 -39.42 37.83
CA VAL A 111 5.53 -40.74 37.20
C VAL A 111 6.57 -41.68 37.82
N GLU A 112 7.70 -41.16 38.29
CA GLU A 112 8.75 -41.96 38.94
C GLU A 112 8.32 -42.37 40.34
N GLY A 113 7.83 -41.43 41.16
CA GLY A 113 7.36 -41.70 42.51
C GLY A 113 6.14 -42.62 42.57
N LEU A 114 5.32 -42.63 41.52
CA LEU A 114 4.13 -43.49 41.39
C LEU A 114 4.39 -44.79 40.60
N GLY A 115 5.57 -44.98 40.02
CA GLY A 115 5.90 -46.18 39.24
C GLY A 115 5.12 -46.32 37.93
N LEU A 116 4.75 -45.20 37.29
CA LEU A 116 3.92 -45.14 36.08
C LEU A 116 4.80 -45.17 34.82
N HIS A 117 5.32 -46.35 34.49
CA HIS A 117 6.31 -46.51 33.41
C HIS A 117 5.78 -46.23 32.00
N ASP A 118 4.47 -46.35 31.79
CA ASP A 118 3.77 -46.18 30.51
C ASP A 118 3.11 -44.80 30.36
N TYR A 119 3.20 -43.92 31.36
CA TYR A 119 2.46 -42.65 31.37
C TYR A 119 2.73 -41.79 30.14
N TYR A 120 3.99 -41.62 29.74
CA TYR A 120 4.35 -40.83 28.57
C TYR A 120 4.13 -41.55 27.23
N GLU A 121 3.85 -42.86 27.25
CA GLU A 121 3.41 -43.60 26.06
C GLU A 121 1.90 -43.37 25.81
N VAL A 122 1.13 -43.28 26.91
CA VAL A 122 -0.33 -43.07 26.86
C VAL A 122 -0.70 -41.59 26.72
N ILE A 123 0.03 -40.69 27.39
CA ILE A 123 -0.24 -39.25 27.50
C ILE A 123 0.81 -38.43 26.74
N GLU A 124 0.41 -37.95 25.55
CA GLU A 124 1.28 -37.19 24.63
C GLU A 124 1.68 -35.81 25.17
N LYS A 125 0.74 -35.11 25.81
CA LYS A 125 0.96 -33.74 26.31
C LYS A 125 0.53 -33.66 27.77
N PRO A 126 1.42 -33.96 28.73
CA PRO A 126 1.16 -33.76 30.16
C PRO A 126 0.78 -32.31 30.46
N MET A 127 -0.17 -32.12 31.38
CA MET A 127 -0.62 -30.79 31.82
C MET A 127 -1.14 -30.85 33.25
N ASP A 128 -0.99 -29.75 33.98
CA ASP A 128 -1.41 -29.58 35.37
C ASP A 128 -1.69 -28.09 35.66
N PHE A 129 -2.36 -27.82 36.78
CA PHE A 129 -2.75 -26.45 37.12
C PHE A 129 -1.57 -25.54 37.42
N SER A 130 -0.48 -26.03 38.01
CA SER A 130 0.69 -25.18 38.26
C SER A 130 1.41 -24.79 36.96
N THR A 131 1.43 -25.67 35.95
CA THR A 131 1.94 -25.33 34.62
C THR A 131 1.07 -24.29 33.93
N ILE A 132 -0.26 -24.42 34.04
CA ILE A 132 -1.21 -23.44 33.51
C ILE A 132 -1.02 -22.08 34.19
N GLU A 133 -0.96 -22.04 35.53
CA GLU A 133 -0.76 -20.81 36.30
C GLU A 133 0.55 -20.11 35.91
N LYS A 134 1.68 -20.85 35.84
CA LYS A 134 2.97 -20.30 35.38
C LYS A 134 2.89 -19.67 33.99
N LYS A 135 2.17 -20.32 33.06
CA LYS A 135 2.00 -19.83 31.69
C LYS A 135 1.04 -18.64 31.61
N MET A 136 0.07 -18.53 32.53
CA MET A 136 -0.77 -17.32 32.67
C MET A 136 0.04 -16.12 33.18
N ASP A 137 1.00 -16.36 34.06
CA ASP A 137 1.82 -15.30 34.68
C ASP A 137 3.08 -14.92 33.86
N ALA A 138 3.33 -15.59 32.73
CA ALA A 138 4.48 -15.36 31.89
C ALA A 138 4.49 -13.94 31.30
N LYS A 139 5.60 -13.21 31.51
CA LYS A 139 5.77 -11.81 31.07
C LYS A 139 6.67 -11.64 29.84
N ASP A 140 7.28 -12.72 29.38
CA ASP A 140 8.23 -12.77 28.26
C ASP A 140 7.56 -12.95 26.89
N GLY A 141 6.23 -12.94 26.84
CA GLY A 141 5.44 -13.15 25.62
C GLY A 141 5.19 -14.62 25.27
N THR A 142 5.65 -15.57 26.09
CA THR A 142 5.34 -17.02 25.92
C THR A 142 4.00 -17.42 26.54
N GLY A 143 3.35 -16.50 27.26
CA GLY A 143 2.07 -16.71 27.91
C GLY A 143 0.90 -16.88 26.94
N TYR A 144 -0.27 -17.18 27.51
CA TYR A 144 -1.50 -17.36 26.73
C TYR A 144 -1.93 -16.07 26.04
N LYS A 145 -2.35 -16.17 24.77
CA LYS A 145 -2.82 -15.03 23.97
C LYS A 145 -4.29 -14.70 24.22
N ASN A 146 -5.07 -15.72 24.58
CA ASN A 146 -6.50 -15.58 24.83
C ASN A 146 -6.99 -16.66 25.80
N VAL A 147 -8.19 -16.46 26.34
CA VAL A 147 -8.81 -17.38 27.32
C VAL A 147 -9.12 -18.77 26.74
N ARG A 148 -9.29 -18.93 25.41
CA ARG A 148 -9.56 -20.24 24.81
C ARG A 148 -8.34 -21.16 24.88
N GLU A 149 -7.14 -20.60 24.80
CA GLU A 149 -5.92 -21.37 24.97
C GLU A 149 -5.81 -21.92 26.40
N ILE A 150 -6.17 -21.12 27.42
CA ILE A 150 -6.22 -21.57 28.82
C ILE A 150 -7.29 -22.64 28.99
N TYR A 151 -8.48 -22.41 28.45
CA TYR A 151 -9.58 -23.38 28.45
C TYR A 151 -9.17 -24.74 27.87
N ALA A 152 -8.43 -24.74 26.75
CA ALA A 152 -7.94 -25.95 26.13
C ALA A 152 -6.96 -26.72 27.05
N ASP A 153 -6.00 -26.03 27.67
CA ASP A 153 -5.04 -26.66 28.57
C ASP A 153 -5.72 -27.14 29.87
N VAL A 154 -6.71 -26.43 30.43
CA VAL A 154 -7.50 -26.92 31.59
C VAL A 154 -8.27 -28.20 31.23
N ARG A 155 -8.92 -28.27 30.07
CA ARG A 155 -9.59 -29.50 29.63
C ARG A 155 -8.62 -30.65 29.41
N LEU A 156 -7.41 -30.34 28.95
CA LEU A 156 -6.36 -31.32 28.73
C LEU A 156 -5.95 -32.01 30.04
N VAL A 157 -5.86 -31.27 31.16
CA VAL A 157 -5.61 -31.85 32.49
C VAL A 157 -6.58 -32.99 32.78
N PHE A 158 -7.88 -32.73 32.66
CA PHE A 158 -8.91 -33.72 32.97
C PHE A 158 -9.01 -34.82 31.93
N LYS A 159 -8.85 -34.50 30.65
CA LYS A 159 -8.85 -35.50 29.57
C LYS A 159 -7.69 -36.48 29.70
N ASN A 160 -6.50 -36.01 30.06
CA ASN A 160 -5.35 -36.88 30.30
C ASN A 160 -5.62 -37.80 31.48
N ALA A 161 -6.16 -37.27 32.58
CA ALA A 161 -6.51 -38.08 33.74
C ALA A 161 -7.54 -39.16 33.40
N MET A 162 -8.62 -38.82 32.69
CA MET A 162 -9.64 -39.80 32.29
C MET A 162 -9.15 -40.79 31.21
N ARG A 163 -8.13 -40.42 30.42
CA ARG A 163 -7.51 -41.30 29.42
C ARG A 163 -6.59 -42.32 30.07
N TYR A 164 -5.83 -41.91 31.07
CA TYR A 164 -4.85 -42.77 31.73
C TYR A 164 -5.49 -43.70 32.77
N ASN A 165 -6.50 -43.21 33.51
CA ASN A 165 -7.13 -43.94 34.61
C ASN A 165 -8.45 -44.59 34.17
N GLU A 166 -8.77 -45.78 34.67
CA GLU A 166 -10.03 -46.46 34.36
C GLU A 166 -11.23 -45.70 34.97
N GLU A 167 -12.43 -45.88 34.40
CA GLU A 167 -13.63 -45.14 34.84
C GLU A 167 -13.98 -45.32 36.33
N LYS A 168 -13.56 -46.45 36.92
CA LYS A 168 -13.78 -46.79 38.32
C LYS A 168 -12.77 -46.18 39.28
N ASP A 169 -11.65 -45.67 38.77
CA ASP A 169 -10.59 -45.12 39.60
C ASP A 169 -11.00 -43.74 40.15
N ASP A 170 -10.66 -43.48 41.41
CA ASP A 170 -11.03 -42.22 42.07
C ASP A 170 -10.57 -40.99 41.27
N VAL A 171 -9.36 -41.03 40.70
CA VAL A 171 -8.81 -39.93 39.88
C VAL A 171 -9.66 -39.67 38.64
N HIS A 172 -10.19 -40.71 38.00
CA HIS A 172 -11.08 -40.56 36.85
C HIS A 172 -12.40 -39.88 37.27
N VAL A 173 -13.02 -40.35 38.35
CA VAL A 173 -14.28 -39.79 38.88
C VAL A 173 -14.08 -38.33 39.30
N MET A 174 -12.96 -38.02 39.95
CA MET A 174 -12.56 -36.66 40.34
C MET A 174 -12.38 -35.75 39.13
N ALA A 175 -11.68 -36.23 38.09
CA ALA A 175 -11.46 -35.49 36.85
C ALA A 175 -12.77 -35.18 36.13
N LYS A 176 -13.65 -36.17 35.97
CA LYS A 176 -14.97 -36.01 35.35
C LYS A 176 -15.81 -34.97 36.09
N THR A 177 -15.88 -35.09 37.42
CA THR A 177 -16.65 -34.17 38.27
C THR A 177 -16.14 -32.73 38.19
N LEU A 178 -14.83 -32.54 38.23
CA LEU A 178 -14.23 -31.21 38.14
C LEU A 178 -14.36 -30.60 36.74
N LEU A 179 -14.26 -31.43 35.70
CA LEU A 179 -14.49 -31.00 34.32
C LEU A 179 -15.92 -30.48 34.15
N GLU A 180 -16.94 -31.20 34.65
CA GLU A 180 -18.34 -30.75 34.60
C GLU A 180 -18.52 -29.39 35.29
N LYS A 181 -17.99 -29.22 36.52
CA LYS A 181 -18.02 -27.94 37.24
C LYS A 181 -17.28 -26.82 36.51
N PHE A 182 -16.18 -27.15 35.85
CA PHE A 182 -15.41 -26.19 35.06
C PHE A 182 -16.19 -25.74 33.82
N GLU A 183 -16.79 -26.67 33.07
CA GLU A 183 -17.59 -26.36 31.89
C GLU A 183 -18.82 -25.50 32.25
N GLU A 184 -19.51 -25.79 33.37
CA GLU A 184 -20.61 -24.94 33.88
C GLU A 184 -20.18 -23.49 34.10
N LYS A 185 -19.00 -23.27 34.71
CA LYS A 185 -18.45 -21.93 34.93
C LYS A 185 -17.99 -21.29 33.64
N TRP A 186 -17.39 -22.07 32.74
CA TRP A 186 -16.98 -21.60 31.42
C TRP A 186 -18.18 -21.09 30.60
N LEU A 187 -19.32 -21.79 30.64
CA LEU A 187 -20.55 -21.36 29.97
C LEU A 187 -21.04 -19.98 30.44
N GLN A 188 -20.75 -19.58 31.68
CA GLN A 188 -21.08 -18.23 32.17
C GLN A 188 -20.16 -17.14 31.60
N LEU A 189 -18.90 -17.48 31.28
CA LEU A 189 -17.93 -16.56 30.69
C LEU A 189 -18.01 -16.53 29.17
N LEU A 190 -18.40 -17.64 28.54
CA LEU A 190 -18.43 -17.84 27.09
C LEU A 190 -19.13 -16.72 26.30
N PRO A 191 -20.30 -16.17 26.72
CA PRO A 191 -20.92 -15.06 26.01
C PRO A 191 -20.02 -13.82 25.89
N LYS A 192 -19.25 -13.50 26.94
CA LYS A 192 -18.32 -12.36 26.94
C LYS A 192 -17.11 -12.62 26.04
N VAL A 193 -16.64 -13.86 26.00
CA VAL A 193 -15.55 -14.28 25.10
C VAL A 193 -16.00 -14.16 23.65
N ALA A 194 -17.17 -14.70 23.33
CA ALA A 194 -17.73 -14.65 21.98
C ALA A 194 -18.00 -13.21 21.53
N GLU A 195 -18.46 -12.34 22.43
CA GLU A 195 -18.62 -10.92 22.15
C GLU A 195 -17.28 -10.25 21.82
N GLU A 196 -16.24 -10.46 22.63
CA GLU A 196 -14.92 -9.88 22.35
C GLU A 196 -14.32 -10.39 21.02
N GLU A 197 -14.56 -11.65 20.66
CA GLU A 197 -14.14 -12.23 19.38
C GLU A 197 -14.85 -11.61 18.18
N ARG A 198 -16.18 -11.43 18.26
CA ARG A 198 -16.95 -10.72 17.23
C ARG A 198 -16.45 -9.30 17.05
N ARG A 199 -16.31 -8.59 18.17
CA ARG A 199 -15.88 -7.20 18.21
C ARG A 199 -14.48 -7.02 17.60
N ARG A 200 -13.53 -7.93 17.86
CA ARG A 200 -12.21 -7.94 17.20
C ARG A 200 -12.32 -8.15 15.70
N THR A 201 -13.17 -9.09 15.28
CA THR A 201 -13.39 -9.35 13.85
C THR A 201 -13.96 -8.11 13.14
N GLU A 202 -14.94 -7.44 13.75
CA GLU A 202 -15.52 -6.21 13.23
C GLU A 202 -14.49 -5.07 13.17
N GLU A 203 -13.67 -4.91 14.23
CA GLU A 203 -12.58 -3.92 14.26
C GLU A 203 -11.54 -4.16 13.15
N ASP A 204 -11.20 -5.42 12.88
CA ASP A 204 -10.26 -5.82 11.83
C ASP A 204 -10.83 -5.59 10.42
N VAL A 205 -12.12 -5.90 10.22
CA VAL A 205 -12.82 -5.63 8.96
C VAL A 205 -12.88 -4.12 8.70
N GLU A 206 -13.25 -3.33 9.71
CA GLU A 206 -13.29 -1.87 9.61
C GLU A 206 -11.89 -1.27 9.38
N ALA A 207 -10.85 -1.82 10.03
CA ALA A 207 -9.47 -1.42 9.79
C ALA A 207 -9.05 -1.65 8.33
N LYS A 208 -9.36 -2.82 7.77
CA LYS A 208 -9.07 -3.16 6.37
C LYS A 208 -9.84 -2.26 5.40
N LEU A 209 -11.12 -2.03 5.67
CA LEU A 209 -11.95 -1.15 4.85
C LEU A 209 -11.43 0.28 4.85
N ASN A 210 -11.03 0.81 6.01
CA ASN A 210 -10.46 2.15 6.10
C ASN A 210 -9.08 2.26 5.43
N MET A 211 -8.28 1.19 5.46
CA MET A 211 -7.03 1.13 4.70
C MET A 211 -7.30 1.17 3.20
N GLN A 212 -8.29 0.39 2.71
CA GLN A 212 -8.68 0.41 1.31
C GLN A 212 -9.19 1.79 0.88
N ARG A 213 -10.10 2.39 1.64
CA ARG A 213 -10.61 3.75 1.38
C ARG A 213 -9.49 4.79 1.32
N ALA A 214 -8.49 4.69 2.19
CA ALA A 214 -7.35 5.59 2.18
C ALA A 214 -6.48 5.41 0.92
N GLN A 215 -6.28 4.17 0.46
CA GLN A 215 -5.61 3.89 -0.80
C GLN A 215 -6.41 4.44 -1.98
N ASP A 216 -7.72 4.15 -2.06
CA ASP A 216 -8.60 4.63 -3.12
C ASP A 216 -8.59 6.17 -3.20
N ALA A 217 -8.66 6.85 -2.05
CA ALA A 217 -8.58 8.32 -1.99
C ALA A 217 -7.22 8.86 -2.47
N ALA A 218 -6.13 8.15 -2.18
CA ALA A 218 -4.79 8.53 -2.66
C ALA A 218 -4.67 8.37 -4.18
N TYR A 219 -5.14 7.26 -4.75
CA TYR A 219 -5.15 7.04 -6.20
C TYR A 219 -6.10 7.99 -6.92
N ALA A 220 -7.28 8.27 -6.36
CA ALA A 220 -8.20 9.27 -6.91
C ALA A 220 -7.62 10.69 -6.86
N LYS A 221 -6.78 11.01 -5.88
CA LYS A 221 -6.03 12.28 -5.87
C LYS A 221 -4.98 12.28 -6.99
N MET A 222 -4.18 11.22 -7.11
CA MET A 222 -3.17 11.10 -8.17
C MET A 222 -3.78 11.23 -9.57
N ALA A 223 -4.91 10.57 -9.83
CA ALA A 223 -5.63 10.67 -11.10
C ALA A 223 -6.09 12.11 -11.42
N ARG A 224 -6.57 12.86 -10.42
CA ARG A 224 -6.95 14.27 -10.58
C ARG A 224 -5.74 15.16 -10.87
N ASP A 225 -4.65 14.95 -10.15
CA ASP A 225 -3.41 15.70 -10.34
C ASP A 225 -2.87 15.46 -11.77
N LEU A 226 -2.86 14.20 -12.24
CA LEU A 226 -2.48 13.84 -13.61
C LEU A 226 -3.37 14.48 -14.67
N SER A 227 -4.69 14.51 -14.45
CA SER A 227 -5.61 15.18 -15.36
C SER A 227 -5.34 16.68 -15.46
N SER A 228 -4.99 17.33 -14.34
CA SER A 228 -4.62 18.74 -14.33
C SER A 228 -3.31 18.99 -15.09
N GLU A 229 -2.28 18.17 -14.87
CA GLU A 229 -1.00 18.27 -15.56
C GLU A 229 -1.15 18.06 -17.08
N LEU A 230 -1.98 17.11 -17.49
CA LEU A 230 -2.28 16.85 -18.91
C LEU A 230 -2.98 18.05 -19.57
N ASN A 231 -3.92 18.70 -18.86
CA ASN A 231 -4.59 19.90 -19.35
C ASN A 231 -3.61 21.07 -19.52
N GLU A 232 -2.68 21.25 -18.57
CA GLU A 232 -1.63 22.26 -18.67
C GLU A 232 -0.72 22.00 -19.88
N PHE A 233 -0.35 20.74 -20.09
CA PHE A 233 0.46 20.31 -21.22
C PHE A 233 -0.23 20.58 -22.57
N ASP A 234 -1.51 20.24 -22.70
CA ASP A 234 -2.32 20.54 -23.90
C ASP A 234 -2.35 22.05 -24.20
N MET A 235 -2.49 22.90 -23.19
CA MET A 235 -2.43 24.35 -23.35
C MET A 235 -1.05 24.84 -23.81
N ASN A 236 0.03 24.22 -23.31
CA ASN A 236 1.40 24.54 -23.74
C ASN A 236 1.67 24.13 -25.19
N LEU A 237 1.19 22.95 -25.60
CA LEU A 237 1.27 22.49 -26.99
C LEU A 237 0.49 23.41 -27.94
N LYS A 238 -0.71 23.85 -27.55
CA LYS A 238 -1.50 24.82 -28.32
C LYS A 238 -0.76 26.14 -28.53
N LYS A 239 -0.16 26.69 -27.46
CA LYS A 239 0.66 27.92 -27.54
C LYS A 239 1.89 27.73 -28.44
N LEU A 240 2.59 26.60 -28.32
CA LEU A 240 3.76 26.30 -29.15
C LEU A 240 3.37 26.23 -30.63
N ARG A 241 2.29 25.52 -30.94
CA ARG A 241 1.73 25.41 -32.30
C ARG A 241 1.38 26.78 -32.88
N GLU A 242 0.70 27.63 -32.11
CA GLU A 242 0.34 29.00 -32.55
C GLU A 242 1.60 29.83 -32.86
N MET A 243 2.64 29.75 -32.02
CA MET A 243 3.91 30.43 -32.27
C MET A 243 4.58 29.97 -33.56
N VAL A 244 4.68 28.65 -33.77
CA VAL A 244 5.28 28.08 -34.99
C VAL A 244 4.50 28.52 -36.23
N VAL A 245 3.17 28.42 -36.19
CA VAL A 245 2.30 28.87 -37.29
C VAL A 245 2.52 30.37 -37.59
N GLN A 246 2.60 31.20 -36.55
CA GLN A 246 2.83 32.63 -36.73
C GLN A 246 4.22 32.92 -37.32
N LYS A 247 5.26 32.21 -36.88
CA LYS A 247 6.62 32.36 -37.44
C LYS A 247 6.67 31.91 -38.90
N CYS A 248 6.04 30.79 -39.25
CA CYS A 248 5.92 30.36 -40.65
C CYS A 248 5.24 31.40 -41.53
N ARG A 249 4.18 32.08 -41.03
CA ARG A 249 3.53 33.19 -41.74
C ARG A 249 4.50 34.36 -41.96
N ASN A 250 5.26 34.75 -40.94
CA ASN A 250 6.21 35.85 -41.03
C ASN A 250 7.33 35.55 -42.04
N LEU A 251 7.91 34.35 -41.97
CA LEU A 251 8.93 33.88 -42.93
C LEU A 251 8.39 33.87 -44.37
N ALA A 252 7.15 33.43 -44.58
CA ALA A 252 6.53 33.47 -45.90
C ALA A 252 6.39 34.91 -46.44
N ILE A 253 6.07 35.87 -45.57
CA ILE A 253 6.00 37.30 -45.93
C ILE A 253 7.39 37.85 -46.26
N GLU A 254 8.39 37.55 -45.43
CA GLU A 254 9.78 37.98 -45.65
C GLU A 254 10.34 37.44 -46.98
N VAL A 255 10.15 36.15 -47.25
CA VAL A 255 10.55 35.52 -48.52
C VAL A 255 9.83 36.16 -49.70
N LYS A 256 8.52 36.38 -49.59
CA LYS A 256 7.73 37.07 -50.63
C LYS A 256 8.24 38.48 -50.92
N ASN A 257 8.60 39.22 -49.88
CA ASN A 257 9.17 40.57 -49.99
C ASN A 257 10.58 40.55 -50.61
N ALA A 258 11.43 39.59 -50.23
CA ALA A 258 12.77 39.42 -50.79
C ALA A 258 12.73 39.06 -52.28
N ILE A 259 11.79 38.21 -52.72
CA ILE A 259 11.58 37.90 -54.14
C ILE A 259 11.13 39.16 -54.91
N ARG A 260 10.18 39.93 -54.35
CA ARG A 260 9.75 41.22 -54.94
C ARG A 260 10.90 42.22 -55.07
N GLY A 261 11.74 42.35 -54.05
CA GLY A 261 12.93 43.22 -54.08
C GLY A 261 13.96 42.80 -55.13
N LYS A 262 14.16 41.49 -55.33
CA LYS A 262 15.04 40.96 -56.39
C LYS A 262 14.45 41.16 -57.80
N HIS A 263 13.13 41.08 -57.97
CA HIS A 263 12.48 41.33 -59.26
C HIS A 263 12.58 42.81 -59.72
N LEU A 264 12.73 43.74 -58.78
CA LEU A 264 13.01 45.17 -59.06
C LEU A 264 14.49 45.45 -59.44
N SER A 265 15.40 44.50 -59.17
CA SER A 265 16.82 44.57 -59.53
C SER A 265 17.12 44.07 -60.94
N TRP A 266 16.18 43.37 -61.60
CA TRP A 266 16.27 43.10 -63.03
C TRP A 266 15.82 44.35 -63.80
N ARG A 267 16.63 45.41 -63.78
CA ARG A 267 16.45 46.49 -64.77
C ARG A 267 16.70 45.89 -66.14
N CYS A 268 15.62 45.76 -66.92
CA CYS A 268 15.66 45.59 -68.36
C CYS A 268 16.58 46.68 -68.93
N SER A 269 17.77 46.28 -69.41
CA SER A 269 18.61 47.17 -70.22
C SER A 269 17.81 47.51 -71.47
N ARG A 270 17.23 48.71 -71.49
CA ARG A 270 16.56 49.27 -72.66
C ARG A 270 17.66 49.59 -73.68
N TRP A 271 17.78 48.76 -74.71
CA TRP A 271 18.62 49.07 -75.86
C TRP A 271 17.91 50.13 -76.70
N GLU A 272 18.44 51.35 -76.76
CA GLU A 272 18.01 52.33 -77.75
C GLU A 272 18.93 52.27 -78.96
N LEU A 273 18.33 52.00 -80.13
CA LEU A 273 19.03 51.92 -81.40
C LEU A 273 19.08 53.34 -82.01
N VAL A 274 20.23 54.01 -81.93
CA VAL A 274 20.42 55.31 -82.58
C VAL A 274 21.15 55.10 -83.90
N VAL A 275 20.46 55.36 -85.01
CA VAL A 275 21.03 55.34 -86.36
C VAL A 275 21.43 56.77 -86.74
N HIS A 276 22.70 57.00 -87.02
CA HIS A 276 23.15 58.22 -87.72
C HIS A 276 23.66 57.80 -89.11
N GLY A 277 23.28 58.60 -90.12
CA GLY A 277 23.45 58.27 -91.53
C GLY A 277 24.88 57.87 -91.87
N GLY A 278 25.03 56.67 -92.44
CA GLY A 278 26.29 56.17 -92.99
C GLY A 278 27.13 55.33 -92.05
N SER A 279 26.66 54.10 -91.78
CA SER A 279 27.50 52.93 -91.52
C SER A 279 28.44 52.94 -90.30
N ALA A 280 27.87 53.03 -89.09
CA ALA A 280 28.39 52.34 -87.90
C ALA A 280 27.32 52.30 -86.78
N ILE A 281 26.97 51.10 -86.28
CA ILE A 281 26.11 50.92 -85.10
C ILE A 281 27.03 50.88 -83.87
N ARG A 282 26.84 51.79 -82.91
CA ARG A 282 27.52 51.74 -81.62
C ARG A 282 26.50 51.56 -80.51
N MET A 283 26.61 50.46 -79.77
CA MET A 283 25.89 50.29 -78.50
C MET A 283 26.61 51.12 -77.42
N VAL A 284 25.88 52.01 -76.75
CA VAL A 284 26.41 52.79 -75.63
C VAL A 284 25.70 52.36 -74.35
N PHE A 285 26.49 52.06 -73.33
CA PHE A 285 26.04 51.77 -71.98
C PHE A 285 25.79 53.09 -71.23
N SER A 286 24.67 53.24 -70.53
CA SER A 286 24.52 54.28 -69.50
C SER A 286 24.24 53.60 -68.15
#